data_AF-A0A934BL89-F1
#
_entry.id   AF-A0A934BL89-F1
#
_cell.length_a   1.000
_cell.length_b   1.000
_cell.length_c   1.000
_cell.angle_alpha   90.00
_cell.angle_beta   90.00
_cell.angle_gamma   90.00
#
_symmetry.space_group_name_H-M   'P 1'
#
loop_
_entity.id
_entity.type
_entity.pdbx_description
1 polymer ?
#
loop_
_entity_poly.entity_id
_entity_poly.type
_entity_poly.pdbx_seq_one_letter_code
_entity_poly.pdbx_strand_id
1 'polypeptide(L)'
;MNGIADLAQKLSDAAQQAAQTEPDGAGRHMMQHVLAGADDLKKAKSVQEAQKAFASMSDALLPFFKSWPNQLKRNELKLCRCKNGHCWLQPENCLKICPYSPTELKTCSDIEEVKMNNK
;
A
#
# COMPACT_ATOMS: atom_id res chain seq x y z
N MET A 1 -2.24 8.73 -16.76
CA MET A 1 -3.15 8.02 -15.83
C MET A 1 -3.55 6.64 -16.34
N ASN A 2 -3.56 6.38 -17.65
CA ASN A 2 -3.95 5.07 -18.22
C ASN A 2 -3.21 3.87 -17.57
N GLY A 3 -1.89 3.96 -17.37
CA GLY A 3 -1.15 2.89 -16.69
C GLY A 3 -1.52 2.68 -15.22
N ILE A 4 -2.04 3.69 -14.52
CA ILE A 4 -2.54 3.56 -13.14
C ILE A 4 -3.88 2.84 -13.14
N ALA A 5 -4.76 3.14 -14.10
CA ALA A 5 -6.06 2.48 -14.22
C ALA A 5 -5.91 0.98 -14.52
N ASP A 6 -4.95 0.60 -15.38
CA ASP A 6 -4.67 -0.81 -15.68
C ASP A 6 -4.13 -1.57 -14.46
N LEU A 7 -3.23 -0.92 -13.69
CA LEU A 7 -2.72 -1.49 -12.44
C LEU A 7 -3.81 -1.59 -11.37
N ALA A 8 -4.67 -0.58 -11.27
CA ALA A 8 -5.81 -0.57 -10.36
C ALA A 8 -6.81 -1.69 -10.70
N GLN A 9 -7.04 -1.96 -12.00
CA GLN A 9 -7.88 -3.09 -12.42
C GLN A 9 -7.28 -4.42 -11.99
N LYS A 10 -5.99 -4.64 -12.26
CA LYS A 10 -5.30 -5.87 -11.82
C LYS A 10 -5.35 -6.06 -10.31
N LEU A 11 -5.22 -4.98 -9.54
CA LEU A 11 -5.32 -5.00 -8.09
C LEU A 11 -6.75 -5.35 -7.64
N SER A 12 -7.76 -4.76 -8.28
CA SER A 12 -9.18 -5.03 -8.04
C SER A 12 -9.50 -6.51 -8.30
N ASP A 13 -9.06 -7.06 -9.44
CA ASP A 13 -9.27 -8.46 -9.81
C ASP A 13 -8.62 -9.41 -8.78
N ALA A 14 -7.38 -9.13 -8.39
CA ALA A 14 -6.66 -9.93 -7.40
C ALA A 14 -7.32 -9.88 -6.01
N ALA A 15 -7.76 -8.70 -5.57
CA ALA A 15 -8.44 -8.52 -4.30
C ALA A 15 -9.80 -9.24 -4.28
N GLN A 16 -10.56 -9.19 -5.38
CA GLN A 16 -11.81 -9.93 -5.51
C GLN A 16 -11.58 -11.45 -5.45
N GLN A 17 -10.58 -11.95 -6.18
CA GLN A 17 -10.26 -13.37 -6.14
C GLN A 17 -9.83 -13.83 -4.74
N ALA A 18 -8.97 -13.06 -4.07
CA ALA A 18 -8.53 -13.36 -2.70
C ALA A 18 -9.68 -13.28 -1.68
N ALA A 19 -10.60 -12.31 -1.81
CA ALA A 19 -11.76 -12.20 -0.93
C ALA A 19 -12.70 -13.42 -1.05
N GLN A 20 -12.76 -14.07 -2.21
CA GLN A 20 -13.54 -15.29 -2.43
C GLN A 20 -12.91 -16.52 -1.76
N THR A 21 -11.56 -16.55 -1.66
CA THR A 21 -10.84 -17.66 -1.01
C THR A 21 -10.77 -17.53 0.51
N GLU A 22 -10.99 -16.34 1.04
CA GLU A 22 -11.00 -16.06 2.48
C GLU A 22 -12.42 -16.23 3.05
N PRO A 23 -12.64 -17.10 4.06
CA PRO A 23 -13.89 -17.12 4.82
C PRO A 23 -14.08 -15.80 5.58
N ASP A 24 -15.30 -15.53 6.06
CA ASP A 24 -15.61 -14.29 6.79
C ASP A 24 -14.64 -14.09 7.95
N GLY A 25 -13.81 -13.04 7.86
CA GLY A 25 -12.66 -12.85 8.74
C GLY A 25 -11.75 -11.69 8.33
N ALA A 26 -10.66 -11.50 9.07
CA ALA A 26 -9.75 -10.37 8.89
C ALA A 26 -9.12 -10.30 7.48
N GLY A 27 -8.84 -11.46 6.86
CA GLY A 27 -8.33 -11.55 5.49
C GLY A 27 -9.32 -11.01 4.46
N ARG A 28 -10.61 -11.39 4.57
CA ARG A 28 -11.68 -10.87 3.71
C ARG A 28 -11.87 -9.36 3.90
N HIS A 29 -11.89 -8.87 5.15
CA HIS A 29 -12.00 -7.43 5.43
C HIS A 29 -10.84 -6.64 4.82
N MET A 30 -9.61 -7.14 4.94
CA MET A 30 -8.45 -6.54 4.28
C MET A 30 -8.66 -6.42 2.77
N MET A 31 -9.06 -7.50 2.11
CA MET A 31 -9.26 -7.52 0.66
C MET A 31 -10.37 -6.56 0.21
N GLN A 32 -11.42 -6.38 1.02
CA GLN A 32 -12.46 -5.37 0.74
C GLN A 32 -11.91 -3.94 0.79
N HIS A 33 -11.01 -3.63 1.74
CA HIS A 33 -10.36 -2.31 1.77
C HIS A 33 -9.42 -2.10 0.59
N VAL A 34 -8.67 -3.13 0.18
CA VAL A 34 -7.83 -3.07 -1.03
C VAL A 34 -8.70 -2.85 -2.28
N LEU A 35 -9.83 -3.54 -2.39
CA LEU A 35 -10.78 -3.38 -3.49
C LEU A 35 -11.32 -1.94 -3.57
N ALA A 36 -11.74 -1.36 -2.44
CA ALA A 36 -12.23 0.01 -2.39
C ALA A 36 -11.16 1.02 -2.84
N GLY A 37 -9.93 0.88 -2.38
CA GLY A 37 -8.84 1.78 -2.79
C GLY A 37 -8.39 1.57 -4.24
N ALA A 38 -8.51 0.36 -4.78
CA ALA A 38 -8.29 0.09 -6.20
C ALA A 38 -9.35 0.78 -7.07
N ASP A 39 -10.62 0.76 -6.65
CA ASP A 39 -11.69 1.48 -7.32
C ASP A 39 -11.48 3.01 -7.27
N ASP A 40 -10.98 3.54 -6.15
CA ASP A 40 -10.64 4.95 -6.02
C ASP A 40 -9.46 5.33 -6.93
N LEU A 41 -8.43 4.48 -7.02
CA LEU A 41 -7.32 4.67 -7.97
C LEU A 41 -7.79 4.69 -9.42
N LYS A 42 -8.74 3.83 -9.77
CA LYS A 42 -9.31 3.77 -11.13
C LYS A 42 -10.09 5.04 -11.48
N LYS A 43 -10.73 5.66 -10.50
CA LYS A 43 -11.54 6.89 -10.66
C LYS A 43 -10.71 8.18 -10.52
N ALA A 44 -9.48 8.10 -10.02
CA ALA A 44 -8.63 9.26 -9.81
C ALA A 44 -8.40 10.03 -11.13
N LYS A 45 -8.63 11.34 -11.08
CA LYS A 45 -8.45 12.29 -12.19
C LYS A 45 -7.21 13.16 -12.02
N SER A 46 -6.56 13.10 -10.86
CA SER A 46 -5.31 13.78 -10.57
C SER A 46 -4.30 12.86 -9.86
N VAL A 47 -3.02 13.25 -9.90
CA VAL A 47 -1.96 12.58 -9.15
C VAL A 47 -2.23 12.64 -7.64
N GLN A 48 -2.77 13.76 -7.14
CA GLN A 48 -3.09 13.87 -5.71
C GLN A 48 -4.21 12.92 -5.29
N GLU A 49 -5.25 12.74 -6.12
CA GLU A 49 -6.30 11.75 -5.87
C GLU A 49 -5.76 10.32 -5.89
N ALA A 50 -4.88 10.00 -6.85
CA ALA A 50 -4.24 8.69 -6.91
C ALA A 50 -3.35 8.42 -5.68
N GLN A 51 -2.61 9.43 -5.22
CA GLN A 51 -1.80 9.34 -3.99
C GLN A 51 -2.67 9.09 -2.75
N LYS A 52 -3.82 9.77 -2.63
CA LYS A 52 -4.77 9.56 -1.52
C LYS A 52 -5.36 8.14 -1.53
N ALA A 53 -5.74 7.64 -2.71
CA ALA A 53 -6.24 6.27 -2.85
C ALA A 53 -5.17 5.24 -2.48
N PHE A 54 -3.92 5.43 -2.94
CA PHE A 54 -2.79 4.59 -2.56
C PHE A 54 -2.49 4.61 -1.06
N ALA A 55 -2.52 5.80 -0.44
CA ALA A 55 -2.33 5.98 0.99
C ALA A 55 -3.39 5.21 1.81
N SER A 56 -4.67 5.32 1.42
CA SER A 56 -5.78 4.59 2.06
C SER A 56 -5.58 3.08 2.03
N MET A 57 -5.17 2.53 0.88
CA MET A 57 -4.85 1.09 0.77
C MET A 57 -3.66 0.69 1.62
N SER A 58 -2.61 1.53 1.63
CA SER A 58 -1.42 1.28 2.43
C SER A 58 -1.76 1.20 3.92
N ASP A 59 -2.61 2.11 4.41
CA ASP A 59 -3.08 2.11 5.81
C ASP A 59 -3.89 0.85 6.16
N ALA A 60 -4.68 0.33 5.22
CA ALA A 60 -5.45 -0.90 5.41
C ALA A 60 -4.58 -2.17 5.42
N LEU A 61 -3.54 -2.22 4.58
CA LEU A 61 -2.62 -3.35 4.48
C LEU A 61 -1.62 -3.40 5.66
N LEU A 62 -1.25 -2.24 6.17
CA LEU A 62 -0.14 -2.11 7.14
C LEU A 62 -0.25 -3.02 8.37
N PRO A 63 -1.41 -3.11 9.06
CA PRO A 63 -1.52 -3.92 10.28
C PRO A 63 -1.21 -5.40 10.03
N PHE A 64 -1.57 -5.93 8.86
CA PHE A 64 -1.35 -7.33 8.49
C PHE A 64 0.14 -7.63 8.32
N PHE A 65 0.84 -6.76 7.58
CA PHE A 65 2.26 -6.95 7.32
C PHE A 65 3.14 -6.67 8.54
N LYS A 66 2.70 -5.81 9.48
CA LYS A 66 3.36 -5.64 10.78
C LYS A 66 3.48 -6.93 11.57
N SER A 67 2.51 -7.82 11.44
CA SER A 67 2.53 -9.12 12.11
C SER A 67 3.33 -10.18 11.32
N TRP A 68 3.61 -9.96 10.04
CA TRP A 68 4.17 -10.96 9.12
C TRP A 68 5.49 -10.51 8.43
N PRO A 69 6.57 -10.29 9.20
CA PRO A 69 7.85 -9.78 8.66
C PRO A 69 8.48 -10.68 7.59
N ASN A 70 8.28 -12.00 7.71
CA ASN A 70 8.78 -12.95 6.71
C ASN A 70 8.10 -12.79 5.35
N GLN A 71 6.83 -12.37 5.33
CA GLN A 71 6.10 -12.14 4.07
C GLN A 71 6.58 -10.88 3.37
N LEU A 72 6.98 -9.85 4.12
CA LEU A 72 7.61 -8.67 3.54
C LEU A 72 8.89 -9.04 2.80
N LYS A 73 9.80 -9.77 3.46
CA LYS A 73 11.06 -10.21 2.86
C LYS A 73 10.87 -11.09 1.63
N ARG A 74 9.93 -12.05 1.69
CA ARG A 74 9.64 -12.96 0.56
C ARG A 74 9.09 -12.25 -0.67
N ASN A 75 8.39 -11.14 -0.48
CA ASN A 75 7.79 -10.35 -1.56
C ASN A 75 8.64 -9.12 -1.93
N GLU A 76 9.87 -9.01 -1.42
CA GLU A 76 10.77 -7.88 -1.66
C GLU A 76 10.09 -6.53 -1.31
N LEU A 77 9.38 -6.52 -0.19
CA LEU A 77 8.73 -5.34 0.38
C LEU A 77 9.44 -4.88 1.65
N LYS A 78 9.52 -3.57 1.83
CA LYS A 78 10.00 -2.90 3.03
C LYS A 78 8.89 -2.04 3.63
N LEU A 79 8.84 -1.99 4.96
CA LEU A 79 7.99 -1.05 5.69
C LEU A 79 8.76 0.27 5.83
N CYS A 80 8.25 1.33 5.20
CA CYS A 80 8.80 2.68 5.27
C CYS A 80 7.93 3.55 6.19
N ARG A 81 8.52 4.60 6.77
CA ARG A 81 7.83 5.60 7.59
C ARG A 81 8.14 7.02 7.11
N CYS A 82 7.11 7.85 6.98
CA CYS A 82 7.22 9.28 6.66
C CYS A 82 7.44 10.09 7.95
N LYS A 83 7.99 11.31 7.85
CA LYS A 83 8.13 12.24 9.00
C LYS A 83 6.83 12.56 9.73
N ASN A 84 5.71 12.60 9.01
CA ASN A 84 4.39 12.82 9.60
C ASN A 84 3.88 11.61 10.40
N GLY A 85 4.67 10.52 10.48
CA GLY A 85 4.38 9.34 11.27
C GLY A 85 3.70 8.21 10.50
N HIS A 86 3.18 8.46 9.30
CA HIS A 86 2.52 7.46 8.48
C HIS A 86 3.51 6.43 7.93
N CYS A 87 3.08 5.17 7.86
CA CYS A 87 3.88 4.08 7.31
C CYS A 87 3.24 3.55 6.03
N TRP A 88 4.05 2.99 5.13
CA TRP A 88 3.54 2.30 3.93
C TRP A 88 4.50 1.18 3.51
N LEU A 89 4.01 0.32 2.62
CA LEU A 89 4.78 -0.76 2.01
C LEU A 89 5.44 -0.28 0.73
N GLN A 90 6.74 -0.53 0.60
CA GLN A 90 7.57 -0.06 -0.50
C GLN A 90 8.36 -1.23 -1.11
N PRO A 91 8.29 -1.47 -2.42
CA PRO A 91 9.17 -2.42 -3.08
C PRO A 91 10.65 -2.05 -2.90
N GLU A 92 11.53 -3.02 -2.68
CA GLU A 92 12.94 -2.76 -2.33
C GLU A 92 13.69 -1.91 -3.38
N ASN A 93 13.34 -2.06 -4.65
CA ASN A 93 14.05 -1.47 -5.79
C ASN A 93 13.40 -0.17 -6.31
N CYS A 94 12.49 0.44 -5.55
CA CYS A 94 11.80 1.66 -5.96
C CYS A 94 12.27 2.88 -5.17
N LEU A 95 12.23 4.06 -5.82
CA LEU A 95 12.54 5.33 -5.17
C LEU A 95 11.62 5.56 -3.97
N LYS A 96 12.23 5.97 -2.85
CA LYS A 96 11.51 6.15 -1.59
C LYS A 96 10.83 7.53 -1.55
N ILE A 97 9.58 7.62 -1.97
CA ILE A 97 8.78 8.85 -1.94
C ILE A 97 7.60 8.65 -0.98
N CYS A 98 7.45 9.56 -0.01
CA CYS A 98 6.32 9.50 0.92
C CYS A 98 5.00 9.77 0.16
N PRO A 99 4.05 8.81 0.13
CA PRO A 99 2.79 8.98 -0.60
C PRO A 99 1.82 9.94 0.08
N TYR A 100 2.09 10.31 1.34
CA TYR A 100 1.27 11.21 2.15
C TYR A 100 1.72 12.69 2.08
N SER A 101 2.70 13.04 1.24
CA SER A 101 3.20 14.42 1.11
C SER A 101 2.48 15.17 -0.04
N PRO A 102 1.75 16.27 0.25
CA PRO A 102 0.98 17.01 -0.76
C PRO A 102 1.83 17.99 -1.60
N THR A 103 3.12 18.16 -1.31
CA THR A 103 4.01 19.08 -2.04
C THR A 103 5.32 18.41 -2.45
N GLU A 104 5.80 18.84 -3.63
CA GLU A 104 7.00 18.43 -4.38
C GLU A 104 8.08 17.72 -3.55
N LEU A 105 8.42 16.51 -3.99
CA LEU A 105 9.76 15.89 -3.91
C LEU A 105 10.63 16.34 -2.73
N LYS A 106 10.11 16.27 -1.49
CA LYS A 106 10.97 16.38 -0.32
C LYS A 106 11.71 15.06 -0.19
N THR A 107 12.96 15.15 -0.63
CA THR A 107 14.10 14.27 -0.53
C THR A 107 13.94 13.10 0.45
N CYS A 108 14.35 11.92 -0.04
CA CYS A 108 14.43 10.59 0.59
C CYS A 108 15.22 10.52 1.93
N SER A 109 15.50 11.65 2.59
CA SER A 109 16.35 11.76 3.78
C SER A 109 15.69 11.27 5.07
N ASP A 110 14.40 10.95 5.05
CA ASP A 110 13.58 10.82 6.27
C ASP A 110 12.77 9.52 6.34
N ILE A 111 13.36 8.42 5.88
CA ILE A 111 12.68 7.12 5.81
C ILE A 111 13.51 6.09 6.54
N GLU A 112 13.05 5.73 7.74
CA GLU A 112 13.60 4.62 8.50
C GLU A 112 12.94 3.32 8.03
N GLU A 113 13.76 2.32 7.71
CA GLU A 113 13.29 0.94 7.63
C GLU A 113 12.90 0.51 9.03
N VAL A 114 11.63 0.18 9.23
CA VAL A 114 11.17 -0.32 10.52
C VAL A 114 11.72 -1.73 10.68
N LYS A 115 12.74 -1.91 11.53
CA LYS A 115 13.19 -3.22 11.96
C LYS A 115 12.03 -3.92 12.67
N MET A 116 11.41 -4.89 12.00
CA MET A 116 10.47 -5.77 12.66
C MET A 116 11.28 -6.77 13.49
N ASN A 117 11.24 -6.61 14.81
CA ASN A 117 11.84 -7.58 15.72
C ASN A 117 11.05 -8.88 15.64
N ASN A 118 11.70 -9.94 15.14
CA ASN A 118 11.22 -11.32 15.30
C ASN A 118 11.34 -11.66 16.78
N LYS A 119 10.27 -11.46 17.55
CA LYS A 119 10.19 -11.97 18.92
C LYS A 119 9.48 -13.31 18.92
#